data_AF-A0A957Z1T2-F1
#
_entry.id   AF-A0A957Z1T2-F1
#
_cell.length_a   1.000
_cell.length_b   1.000
_cell.length_c   1.000
_cell.angle_alpha   90.00
_cell.angle_beta   90.00
_cell.angle_gamma   90.00
#
_symmetry.space_group_name_H-M   'P 1'
#
loop_
_entity.id
_entity.type
_entity.pdbx_description
1 polymer ?
#
loop_
_entity_poly.entity_id
_entity_poly.type
_entity_poly.pdbx_seq_one_letter_code
_entity_poly.pdbx_strand_id
1 'polypeptide(L)' 'LDVAERENADLVAMASHGRTGLARVFYGSVAAGLLHAADRPLLVVRAAEI' A
#
# COMPACT_ATOMS: atom_id res chain seq x y z
N LEU A 1 3.65 -0.65 -9.83
CA LEU A 1 2.91 -1.69 -10.56
C LEU A 1 3.78 -2.26 -11.67
N ASP A 2 4.47 -1.44 -12.45
CA ASP A 2 5.41 -1.87 -13.50
C ASP A 2 6.40 -2.96 -13.10
N VAL A 3 7.00 -2.87 -11.90
CA VAL A 3 7.88 -3.93 -11.39
C VAL A 3 7.09 -5.21 -11.14
N ALA A 4 5.91 -5.12 -10.52
CA ALA A 4 5.06 -6.29 -10.29
C ALA A 4 4.63 -6.94 -11.61
N GLU A 5 4.35 -6.15 -12.65
CA GLU A 5 4.10 -6.66 -14.01
C GLU A 5 5.30 -7.43 -14.57
N ARG A 6 6.48 -6.80 -14.55
CA ARG A 6 7.71 -7.40 -15.10
C ARG A 6 8.10 -8.69 -14.40
N GLU A 7 7.90 -8.74 -13.09
CA GLU A 7 8.19 -9.92 -12.26
C GLU A 7 7.02 -10.93 -12.25
N ASN A 8 5.92 -10.64 -12.95
CA ASN A 8 4.70 -11.45 -12.98
C ASN A 8 4.22 -11.84 -11.56
N ALA A 9 4.28 -10.88 -10.63
CA ALA A 9 4.02 -11.12 -9.22
C ALA A 9 2.53 -11.39 -8.95
N ASP A 10 2.21 -12.43 -8.18
CA ASP A 10 0.83 -12.78 -7.82
C ASP A 10 0.21 -11.87 -6.73
N LEU A 11 1.04 -11.13 -5.98
CA LEU A 11 0.63 -10.30 -4.84
C LEU A 11 1.61 -9.12 -4.65
N VAL A 12 1.07 -7.96 -4.28
CA VAL A 12 1.87 -6.85 -3.75
C VAL A 12 1.65 -6.76 -2.23
N ALA A 13 2.72 -6.72 -1.45
CA ALA A 13 2.65 -6.57 0.00
C ALA A 13 3.31 -5.26 0.45
N MET A 14 2.69 -4.54 1.39
CA MET A 14 3.25 -3.32 1.95
C MET A 14 2.92 -3.13 3.44
N ALA A 15 3.80 -2.42 4.15
CA ALA A 15 3.53 -1.97 5.51
C ALA A 15 2.99 -0.53 5.50
N SER A 16 1.93 -0.28 6.27
CA SER A 16 1.41 1.05 6.56
C SER A 16 1.87 1.50 7.94
N HIS A 17 2.44 2.69 8.02
CA HIS A 17 2.85 3.32 9.27
C HIS A 17 1.77 4.33 9.65
N GLY A 18 0.82 3.90 10.47
CA GLY A 18 -0.35 4.69 10.87
C GLY A 18 -0.01 5.70 11.95
N ARG A 19 0.65 6.81 11.61
CA ARG A 19 0.76 7.96 12.55
C ARG A 19 -0.65 8.55 12.79
N THR A 20 -1.09 8.60 14.04
CA THR A 20 -2.48 8.95 14.44
C THR A 20 -2.81 10.45 14.29
N GLY A 21 -4.08 10.76 13.97
CA GLY A 21 -4.70 12.10 14.03
C GLY A 21 -4.25 13.08 12.93
N LEU A 22 -5.19 13.70 12.19
CA LEU A 22 -5.03 14.67 11.05
C LEU A 22 -4.01 14.33 9.91
N ALA A 23 -2.98 13.50 10.13
CA ALA A 23 -2.17 12.80 9.13
C ALA A 23 -2.97 11.77 8.29
N ARG A 24 -4.25 11.58 8.62
CA ARG A 24 -5.27 10.83 7.86
C ARG A 24 -5.54 11.45 6.46
N VAL A 25 -4.99 12.63 6.18
CA VAL A 25 -5.35 13.53 5.06
C VAL A 25 -4.14 13.98 4.23
N PHE A 26 -3.06 13.19 4.12
CA PHE A 26 -2.03 13.48 3.10
C PHE A 26 -2.51 12.98 1.72
N TYR A 27 -3.46 13.67 1.07
CA TYR A 27 -3.70 13.69 -0.40
C TYR A 27 -3.52 12.37 -1.21
N GLY A 28 -3.89 11.22 -0.65
CA GLY A 28 -3.73 9.90 -1.27
C GLY A 28 -2.52 9.15 -0.72
N SER A 29 -2.75 8.25 0.25
CA SER A 29 -1.69 7.34 0.68
C SER A 29 -1.26 6.43 -0.48
N VAL A 30 -0.01 5.98 -0.49
CA VAL A 30 0.46 4.98 -1.50
C VAL A 30 -0.47 3.77 -1.51
N ALA A 31 -0.95 3.35 -0.34
CA ALA A 31 -1.95 2.30 -0.22
C ALA A 31 -3.27 2.65 -0.93
N ALA A 32 -3.78 3.87 -0.80
CA ALA A 32 -5.00 4.31 -1.50
C ALA A 32 -4.81 4.37 -3.03
N GLY A 33 -3.65 4.85 -3.50
CA GLY A 33 -3.31 4.83 -4.92
C GLY A 33 -3.23 3.40 -5.47
N LEU A 34 -2.60 2.49 -4.72
CA LEU A 34 -2.53 1.07 -5.08
C LEU A 34 -3.90 0.39 -5.04
N LEU A 35 -4.75 0.68 -4.05
CA LEU A 35 -6.11 0.12 -3.98
C LEU A 35 -6.96 0.49 -5.21
N HIS A 36 -6.74 1.66 -5.80
CA HIS A 36 -7.47 2.08 -6.99
C HIS A 36 -6.86 1.54 -8.30
N ALA A 37 -5.53 1.41 -8.36
CA ALA A 37 -4.81 1.13 -9.60
C ALA A 37 -4.29 -0.31 -9.73
N ALA A 38 -4.19 -1.07 -8.63
CA ALA A 38 -3.67 -2.43 -8.67
C ALA A 38 -4.67 -3.37 -9.34
N ASP A 39 -4.16 -4.19 -10.24
CA ASP A 39 -4.86 -5.24 -10.99
C ASP A 39 -4.81 -6.61 -10.28
N ARG A 40 -4.11 -6.67 -9.13
CA ARG A 40 -3.78 -7.88 -8.39
C ARG A 40 -3.97 -7.69 -6.90
N PRO A 41 -4.01 -8.78 -6.11
CA PRO A 41 -4.15 -8.70 -4.67
C PRO A 41 -3.11 -7.78 -4.01
N LEU A 42 -3.56 -7.05 -2.97
CA LEU A 42 -2.72 -6.18 -2.15
C LEU A 42 -2.83 -6.60 -0.68
N LEU A 43 -1.71 -6.98 -0.06
CA LEU A 43 -1.62 -7.24 1.38
C LEU A 43 -1.07 -6.01 2.10
N VAL A 44 -1.90 -5.39 2.94
CA VAL A 44 -1.49 -4.23 3.74
C VAL A 44 -1.39 -4.63 5.20
N VAL A 45 -0.19 -4.54 5.76
CA VAL A 45 0.07 -4.83 7.18
C VAL A 45 0.24 -3.50 7.93
N ARG A 46 -0.24 -3.40 9.16
CA ARG A 46 0.09 -2.25 10.02
C ARG A 46 1.44 -2.51 10.68
N ALA A 47 2.36 -1.56 10.54
CA ALA A 47 3.64 -1.63 11.24
C ALA A 47 3.39 -1.59 12.75
N ALA A 48 4.01 -2.51 13.48
CA ALA A 48 4.03 -2.45 14.94
C ALA A 48 4.90 -1.26 15.36
N GLU A 49 4.43 -0.48 16.34
CA GLU A 49 5.27 0.52 16.99
C GLU A 49 6.26 -0.24 17.89
N ILE A 50 7.56 0.05 17.71
CA ILE A 50 8.65 -0.51 18.53
C ILE A 50 8.96 0.47 19.64
#